data_AF-A0A8H5N1A9-F1
#
_entry.id   AF-A0A8H5N1A9-F1
#
_cell.length_a   1.000
_cell.length_b   1.000
_cell.length_c   1.000
_cell.angle_alpha   90.00
_cell.angle_beta   90.00
_cell.angle_gamma   90.00
#
_symmetry.space_group_name_H-M   'P 1'
#
loop_
_entity.id
_entity.type
_entity.pdbx_description
1 polymer ?
#
loop_
_entity_poly.entity_id
_entity_poly.type
_entity_poly.pdbx_seq_one_letter_code
_entity_poly.pdbx_strand_id
1 'polypeptide(L)'
;MGIRDFFDSRFFEHSWKNKVFILQVVTITIAFILGIAKVATKPSGYPMTRSDIMAITMSLKSYAFLAYEYVTQKVDKFKRFGSLKANAILNTMDIVFWAVVMGLAFNMATRVCIGANCALGILVGLVALVVTIVNFWAAVIAWKDHKYFKRNGVRRGHGEK
;
A
#
# COMPACT_ATOMS: atom_id res chain seq x y z
N MET A 1 -18.37 15.09 -16.15
CA MET A 1 -16.97 15.08 -15.66
C MET A 1 -16.41 13.70 -15.90
N GLY A 2 -15.51 13.55 -16.87
CA GLY A 2 -15.09 12.24 -17.34
C GLY A 2 -14.11 11.57 -16.38
N ILE A 3 -14.04 10.24 -16.42
CA ILE A 3 -12.98 9.45 -15.75
C ILE A 3 -11.59 10.00 -16.13
N ARG A 4 -11.45 10.50 -17.37
CA ARG A 4 -10.23 11.17 -17.85
C ARG A 4 -9.91 12.46 -17.11
N ASP A 5 -10.90 13.31 -16.81
CA ASP A 5 -10.69 14.57 -16.06
C ASP A 5 -10.32 14.31 -14.60
N PHE A 6 -10.91 13.28 -13.98
CA PHE A 6 -10.56 12.88 -12.62
C PHE A 6 -9.07 12.48 -12.54
N PHE A 7 -8.63 11.65 -13.48
CA PHE A 7 -7.24 11.23 -13.54
C PHE A 7 -6.29 12.39 -13.91
N ASP A 8 -6.74 13.43 -14.60
CA ASP A 8 -5.94 14.62 -14.96
C ASP A 8 -5.94 15.74 -13.91
N SER A 9 -6.55 15.52 -12.76
CA SER A 9 -6.52 16.46 -11.64
C SER A 9 -5.10 16.63 -11.05
N ARG A 10 -4.85 17.80 -10.41
CA ARG A 10 -3.59 18.13 -9.69
C ARG A 10 -3.17 17.10 -8.64
N PHE A 11 -4.07 16.21 -8.23
CA PHE A 11 -3.79 15.12 -7.30
C PHE A 11 -2.80 14.08 -7.88
N PHE A 12 -2.58 14.05 -9.19
CA PHE A 12 -1.67 13.11 -9.85
C PHE A 12 -0.35 13.75 -10.35
N GLU A 13 -0.01 14.96 -9.87
CA GLU A 13 1.26 15.63 -10.18
C GLU A 13 2.47 15.00 -9.47
N HIS A 14 3.66 15.16 -10.03
CA HIS A 14 4.89 14.54 -9.52
C HIS A 14 5.25 15.00 -8.10
N SER A 15 4.89 16.24 -7.73
CA SER A 15 5.05 16.81 -6.39
C SER A 15 4.29 16.04 -5.31
N TRP A 16 3.19 15.37 -5.66
CA TRP A 16 2.39 14.55 -4.73
C TRP A 16 2.96 13.16 -4.53
N LYS A 17 3.89 12.70 -5.36
CA LYS A 17 4.50 11.36 -5.23
C LYS A 17 5.12 11.14 -3.86
N ASN A 18 5.83 12.15 -3.32
CA ASN A 18 6.41 12.06 -1.98
C ASN A 18 5.32 12.02 -0.89
N LYS A 19 4.23 12.78 -1.05
CA LYS A 19 3.11 12.79 -0.11
C LYS A 19 2.37 11.46 -0.10
N VAL A 20 2.12 10.88 -1.27
CA VAL A 20 1.48 9.57 -1.41
C VAL A 20 2.38 8.46 -0.85
N PHE A 21 3.69 8.53 -1.08
CA PHE A 21 4.65 7.60 -0.47
C PHE A 21 4.63 7.69 1.06
N ILE A 22 4.65 8.90 1.63
CA ILE A 22 4.52 9.11 3.09
C ILE A 22 3.19 8.53 3.58
N LEU A 23 2.10 8.76 2.86
CA LEU A 23 0.78 8.23 3.22
C LEU A 23 0.75 6.69 3.18
N GLN A 24 1.40 6.05 2.20
CA GLN A 24 1.57 4.59 2.17
C GLN A 24 2.31 4.09 3.41
N VAL A 25 3.47 4.70 3.73
CA VAL A 25 4.26 4.32 4.91
C VAL A 25 3.45 4.47 6.19
N VAL A 26 2.77 5.60 6.39
CA VAL A 26 1.95 5.85 7.58
C VAL A 26 0.82 4.82 7.69
N THR A 27 0.09 4.57 6.61
CA THR A 27 -1.08 3.67 6.63
C THR A 27 -0.65 2.22 6.88
N ILE A 28 0.47 1.76 6.27
CA ILE A 28 1.04 0.43 6.52
C ILE A 28 1.55 0.31 7.96
N THR A 29 2.11 1.38 8.53
CA THR A 29 2.54 1.40 9.93
C THR A 29 1.37 1.23 10.89
N ILE A 30 0.27 1.93 10.61
CA ILE A 30 -0.97 1.77 11.38
C ILE A 30 -1.47 0.32 11.28
N ALA A 31 -1.50 -0.24 10.06
CA ALA A 31 -1.91 -1.64 9.85
C ALA A 31 -1.04 -2.64 10.62
N PHE A 32 0.28 -2.40 10.66
CA PHE A 32 1.24 -3.23 11.38
C PHE A 32 1.02 -3.18 12.89
N ILE A 33 0.86 -1.98 13.46
CA ILE A 33 0.59 -1.80 14.90
C ILE A 33 -0.74 -2.46 15.28
N LEU A 34 -1.78 -2.27 14.46
CA LEU A 34 -3.08 -2.91 14.69
C LEU A 34 -3.00 -4.44 14.58
N GLY A 35 -2.20 -4.97 13.66
CA GLY A 35 -1.93 -6.40 13.56
C GLY A 35 -1.30 -6.97 14.84
N ILE A 36 -0.30 -6.28 15.39
CA ILE A 36 0.33 -6.66 16.67
C ILE A 36 -0.66 -6.54 17.83
N ALA A 37 -1.41 -5.44 17.91
CA ALA A 37 -2.41 -5.24 18.96
C ALA A 37 -3.49 -6.32 18.94
N LYS A 38 -3.95 -6.72 17.75
CA LYS A 38 -4.92 -7.81 17.55
C LYS A 38 -4.36 -9.16 18.04
N VAL A 39 -3.08 -9.43 17.78
CA VAL A 39 -2.40 -10.62 18.30
C VAL A 39 -2.24 -10.57 19.83
N ALA A 40 -1.86 -9.43 20.38
CA ALA A 40 -1.59 -9.26 21.82
C ALA A 40 -2.86 -9.27 22.69
N THR A 41 -3.98 -8.78 22.17
CA THR A 41 -5.28 -8.72 22.88
C THR A 41 -6.09 -10.02 22.75
N LYS A 42 -5.51 -11.05 22.14
CA LYS A 42 -6.19 -12.32 21.92
C LYS A 42 -6.34 -13.09 23.25
N PRO A 43 -7.56 -13.57 23.59
CA PRO A 43 -7.79 -14.31 24.83
C PRO A 43 -7.06 -15.66 24.83
N SER A 44 -6.51 -16.03 25.99
CA SER A 44 -5.82 -17.31 26.20
C SER A 44 -6.78 -18.48 25.95
N GLY A 45 -6.42 -19.37 25.02
CA GLY A 45 -7.23 -20.56 24.66
C GLY A 45 -7.77 -20.58 23.23
N TYR A 46 -7.69 -19.49 22.47
CA TYR A 46 -8.05 -19.49 21.04
C TYR A 46 -6.81 -19.70 20.15
N PRO A 47 -6.84 -20.67 19.21
CA PRO A 47 -5.70 -20.93 18.33
C PRO A 47 -5.41 -19.72 17.42
N MET A 48 -4.13 -19.46 17.17
CA MET A 48 -3.67 -18.48 16.18
C MET A 48 -4.30 -18.77 14.82
N THR A 49 -5.08 -17.84 14.29
CA THR A 49 -5.63 -18.01 12.94
C THR A 49 -4.69 -17.35 11.95
N ARG A 50 -4.55 -17.94 10.75
CA ARG A 50 -3.66 -17.40 9.72
C ARG A 50 -3.99 -15.94 9.40
N SER A 51 -5.25 -15.55 9.49
CA SER A 51 -5.70 -14.17 9.27
C SER A 51 -5.11 -13.15 10.27
N ASP A 52 -4.80 -13.58 11.50
CA ASP A 52 -4.24 -12.68 12.54
C ASP A 52 -2.78 -12.30 12.20
N ILE A 53 -2.03 -13.24 11.63
CA ILE A 53 -0.61 -13.06 11.27
C ILE A 53 -0.47 -12.47 9.85
N MET A 54 -1.50 -12.62 9.00
CA MET A 54 -1.47 -12.12 7.63
C MET A 54 -1.31 -10.59 7.55
N ALA A 55 -1.96 -9.81 8.41
CA ALA A 55 -1.79 -8.35 8.41
C ALA A 55 -0.33 -7.93 8.71
N ILE A 56 0.32 -8.62 9.65
CA ILE A 56 1.71 -8.37 10.05
C ILE A 56 2.67 -8.72 8.91
N THR A 57 2.54 -9.93 8.35
CA THR A 57 3.39 -10.41 7.25
C THR A 57 3.21 -9.59 5.98
N MET A 58 1.98 -9.17 5.66
CA MET A 58 1.72 -8.29 4.52
C MET A 58 2.30 -6.89 4.73
N SER A 59 2.21 -6.34 5.94
CA SER A 59 2.85 -5.05 6.25
C SER A 59 4.37 -5.10 6.08
N LEU A 60 5.02 -6.16 6.57
CA LEU A 60 6.46 -6.38 6.38
C LEU A 60 6.85 -6.49 4.89
N LYS A 61 6.05 -7.22 4.11
CA LYS A 61 6.24 -7.31 2.66
C LYS A 61 6.10 -5.94 1.99
N SER A 62 5.06 -5.17 2.31
CA SER A 62 4.84 -3.85 1.72
C SER A 62 5.96 -2.87 2.12
N TYR A 63 6.53 -2.97 3.33
CA TYR A 63 7.72 -2.20 3.69
C TYR A 63 8.94 -2.56 2.84
N ALA A 64 9.19 -3.86 2.60
CA ALA A 64 10.30 -4.27 1.74
C ALA A 64 10.15 -3.72 0.32
N PHE A 65 8.92 -3.69 -0.20
CA PHE A 65 8.59 -3.11 -1.50
C PHE A 65 8.79 -1.59 -1.54
N LEU A 66 8.33 -0.87 -0.52
CA LEU A 66 8.53 0.58 -0.40
C LEU A 66 10.02 0.94 -0.24
N ALA A 67 10.77 0.16 0.54
CA ALA A 67 12.21 0.34 0.69
C ALA A 67 12.93 0.13 -0.64
N TYR A 68 12.55 -0.90 -1.40
CA TYR A 68 13.06 -1.13 -2.75
C TYR A 68 12.76 0.04 -3.68
N GLU A 69 11.52 0.53 -3.70
CA GLU A 69 11.12 1.71 -4.48
C GLU A 69 11.95 2.95 -4.10
N TYR A 70 12.12 3.20 -2.80
CA TYR A 70 12.85 4.36 -2.30
C TYR A 70 14.34 4.30 -2.70
N VAL A 71 15.00 3.17 -2.45
CA VAL A 71 16.43 2.98 -2.74
C VAL A 71 16.68 3.07 -4.24
N THR A 72 15.84 2.43 -5.07
CA THR A 72 16.02 2.45 -6.53
C THR A 72 15.72 3.79 -7.18
N GLN A 73 14.94 4.66 -6.54
CA GLN A 73 14.67 6.01 -7.02
C GLN A 73 15.71 7.04 -6.55
N LYS A 74 16.18 6.96 -5.30
CA LYS A 74 17.08 7.94 -4.69
C LYS A 74 18.56 7.63 -4.89
N VAL A 75 18.96 6.36 -4.95
CA VAL A 75 20.37 5.97 -4.98
C VAL A 75 20.84 5.76 -6.42
N ASP A 76 21.74 6.62 -6.90
CA ASP A 76 22.25 6.57 -8.28
C ASP A 76 22.92 5.22 -8.63
N LYS A 77 23.57 4.58 -7.67
CA LYS A 77 24.15 3.23 -7.85
C LYS A 77 23.10 2.13 -8.10
N PHE A 78 21.87 2.30 -7.62
CA PHE A 78 20.78 1.32 -7.80
C PHE A 78 19.76 1.71 -8.87
N LYS A 79 19.91 2.89 -9.51
CA LYS A 79 19.05 3.30 -10.63
C LYS A 79 19.06 2.30 -11.79
N ARG A 80 20.15 1.55 -11.98
CA ARG A 80 20.25 0.48 -13.00
C ARG A 80 19.23 -0.65 -12.77
N PHE A 81 18.84 -0.89 -11.52
CA PHE A 81 17.81 -1.87 -11.15
C PHE A 81 16.41 -1.25 -11.02
N GLY A 82 16.32 0.07 -10.89
CA GLY A 82 15.08 0.83 -10.72
C GLY A 82 14.33 1.10 -12.02
N SER A 83 13.57 0.11 -12.51
CA SER A 83 12.66 0.31 -13.65
C SER A 83 11.32 0.90 -13.17
N LEU A 84 10.88 2.02 -13.76
CA LEU A 84 9.56 2.62 -13.48
C LEU A 84 8.41 1.63 -13.72
N LYS A 85 8.62 0.67 -14.63
CA LYS A 85 7.65 -0.41 -14.89
C LYS A 85 7.52 -1.37 -13.71
N ALA A 86 8.65 -1.71 -13.08
CA ALA A 86 8.67 -2.63 -11.94
C ALA A 86 7.93 -2.03 -10.73
N ASN A 87 8.12 -0.73 -10.47
CA ASN A 87 7.36 -0.03 -9.43
C ASN A 87 5.86 -0.04 -9.66
N ALA A 88 5.41 0.27 -10.88
CA ALA A 88 3.99 0.25 -11.20
C ALA A 88 3.38 -1.15 -10.99
N ILE A 89 4.11 -2.21 -11.36
CA ILE A 89 3.67 -3.60 -11.14
C ILE A 89 3.64 -3.94 -9.65
N LEU A 90 4.70 -3.62 -8.90
CA LEU A 90 4.75 -3.88 -7.45
C LEU A 90 3.57 -3.23 -6.73
N ASN A 91 3.31 -1.96 -7.02
CA ASN A 91 2.22 -1.22 -6.39
C ASN A 91 0.85 -1.79 -6.76
N THR A 92 0.68 -2.22 -8.02
CA THR A 92 -0.57 -2.87 -8.47
C THR A 92 -0.80 -4.21 -7.78
N MET A 93 0.25 -5.02 -7.61
CA MET A 93 0.14 -6.28 -6.88
C MET A 93 -0.19 -6.06 -5.40
N ASP A 94 0.39 -5.02 -4.79
CA ASP A 94 0.11 -4.67 -3.39
C ASP A 94 -1.38 -4.37 -3.16
N ILE A 95 -2.06 -3.71 -4.11
CA ILE A 95 -3.52 -3.51 -4.07
C ILE A 95 -4.26 -4.84 -3.96
N VAL A 96 -3.90 -5.82 -4.80
CA VAL A 96 -4.56 -7.14 -4.81
C VAL A 96 -4.34 -7.86 -3.48
N PHE A 97 -3.11 -7.83 -2.95
CA PHE A 97 -2.80 -8.45 -1.67
C PHE A 97 -3.59 -7.82 -0.51
N TRP A 98 -3.64 -6.49 -0.43
CA TRP A 98 -4.41 -5.79 0.60
C TRP A 98 -5.92 -5.99 0.46
N ALA A 99 -6.44 -6.14 -0.76
CA ALA A 99 -7.86 -6.47 -0.99
C ALA A 99 -8.20 -7.87 -0.43
N VAL A 100 -7.30 -8.84 -0.55
CA VAL A 100 -7.47 -10.16 0.07
C VAL A 100 -7.44 -10.06 1.59
N VAL A 101 -6.51 -9.27 2.16
CA VAL A 101 -6.45 -9.03 3.61
C VAL A 101 -7.75 -8.40 4.12
N MET A 102 -8.29 -7.42 3.40
CA MET A 102 -9.58 -6.79 3.70
C MET A 102 -10.72 -7.82 3.71
N GLY A 103 -10.83 -8.63 2.65
CA GLY A 103 -11.86 -9.67 2.55
C GLY A 103 -11.78 -10.68 3.69
N LEU A 104 -10.56 -11.10 4.04
CA LEU A 104 -10.34 -12.04 5.15
C LEU A 104 -10.63 -11.39 6.51
N ALA A 105 -10.27 -10.13 6.72
CA ALA A 105 -10.54 -9.41 7.96
C ALA A 105 -12.05 -9.29 8.23
N PHE A 106 -12.84 -8.94 7.21
CA PHE A 106 -14.30 -8.86 7.34
C PHE A 106 -14.94 -10.24 7.51
N ASN A 107 -14.51 -11.25 6.74
CA ASN A 107 -15.01 -12.61 6.91
C ASN A 107 -14.72 -13.13 8.33
N MET A 108 -13.53 -12.89 8.86
CA MET A 108 -13.14 -13.27 10.22
C MET A 108 -14.01 -12.57 11.27
N ALA A 109 -14.28 -11.26 11.09
CA ALA A 109 -15.13 -10.49 12.00
C ALA A 109 -16.56 -11.04 12.09
N THR A 110 -17.12 -11.56 10.99
CA THR A 110 -18.46 -12.18 10.99
C THR A 110 -18.50 -13.59 11.63
N ARG A 111 -17.36 -14.28 11.69
CA ARG A 111 -17.27 -15.69 12.13
C ARG A 111 -16.86 -15.84 13.60
N VAL A 112 -15.95 -14.98 14.06
CA VAL A 112 -15.36 -15.05 15.40
C VAL A 112 -15.34 -13.64 15.99
N CYS A 113 -16.41 -13.29 16.69
CA CYS A 113 -16.58 -11.97 17.31
C CYS A 113 -16.69 -12.13 18.83
N ILE A 114 -15.54 -12.16 19.51
CA ILE A 114 -15.48 -12.27 20.98
C ILE A 114 -14.68 -11.08 21.51
N GLY A 115 -15.37 -10.20 22.25
CA GLY A 115 -14.77 -9.04 22.92
C GLY A 115 -14.08 -8.05 21.98
N ALA A 116 -13.03 -7.38 22.49
CA ALA A 116 -12.29 -6.32 21.81
C ALA A 116 -11.63 -6.75 20.48
N ASN A 117 -11.35 -8.05 20.32
CA ASN A 117 -10.71 -8.59 19.13
C ASN A 117 -11.59 -8.46 17.85
N CYS A 118 -12.91 -8.36 18.03
CA CYS A 118 -13.86 -8.16 16.94
C CYS A 118 -13.76 -6.73 16.38
N ALA A 119 -13.75 -5.72 17.25
CA ALA A 119 -13.56 -4.32 16.87
C ALA A 119 -12.21 -4.12 16.17
N LEU A 120 -11.14 -4.74 16.68
CA LEU A 120 -9.82 -4.72 16.04
C LEU A 120 -9.83 -5.38 14.66
N GLY A 121 -10.60 -6.47 14.47
CA GLY A 121 -10.76 -7.10 13.16
C GLY A 121 -11.41 -6.20 12.12
N ILE A 122 -12.49 -5.51 12.50
CA ILE A 122 -13.15 -4.54 11.62
C ILE A 122 -12.20 -3.37 11.31
N LEU A 123 -11.50 -2.86 12.32
CA LEU A 123 -10.55 -1.77 12.15
C LEU A 123 -9.41 -2.14 11.21
N VAL A 124 -8.84 -3.35 11.33
CA VAL A 124 -7.84 -3.88 10.38
C VAL A 124 -8.41 -3.97 8.97
N GLY A 125 -9.67 -4.40 8.80
CA GLY A 125 -10.34 -4.43 7.50
C GLY A 125 -10.52 -3.02 6.89
N LEU A 126 -10.92 -2.03 7.68
CA LEU A 126 -11.04 -0.64 7.26
C LEU A 126 -9.68 -0.04 6.88
N VAL A 127 -8.64 -0.28 7.67
CA VAL A 127 -7.30 0.19 7.34
C VAL A 127 -6.77 -0.48 6.08
N ALA A 128 -7.01 -1.78 5.88
CA ALA A 128 -6.67 -2.47 4.64
C ALA A 128 -7.37 -1.84 3.43
N LEU A 129 -8.63 -1.44 3.55
CA LEU A 129 -9.34 -0.69 2.51
C LEU A 129 -8.66 0.65 2.21
N VAL A 130 -8.29 1.43 3.24
CA VAL A 130 -7.55 2.68 3.03
C VAL A 130 -6.21 2.42 2.32
N VAL A 131 -5.46 1.39 2.72
CA VAL A 131 -4.20 1.00 2.05
C VAL A 131 -4.45 0.68 0.57
N THR A 132 -5.50 -0.07 0.23
CA THR A 132 -5.82 -0.36 -1.18
C THR A 132 -6.09 0.90 -2.00
N ILE A 133 -6.80 1.88 -1.44
CA ILE A 133 -7.10 3.15 -2.11
C ILE A 133 -5.82 3.96 -2.33
N VAL A 134 -4.97 4.06 -1.31
CA VAL A 134 -3.70 4.79 -1.40
C VAL A 134 -2.76 4.12 -2.39
N ASN A 135 -2.65 2.79 -2.37
CA ASN A 135 -1.86 2.03 -3.34
C ASN A 135 -2.40 2.18 -4.77
N PHE A 136 -3.72 2.24 -4.95
CA PHE A 136 -4.33 2.53 -6.25
C PHE A 136 -3.94 3.92 -6.76
N TRP A 137 -4.00 4.93 -5.90
CA TRP A 137 -3.56 6.28 -6.26
C TRP A 137 -2.08 6.29 -6.68
N ALA A 138 -1.22 5.65 -5.89
CA ALA A 138 0.21 5.53 -6.17
C ALA A 138 0.49 4.75 -7.47
N ALA A 139 -0.25 3.68 -7.75
CA ALA A 139 -0.15 2.90 -8.98
C ALA A 139 -0.52 3.73 -10.21
N VAL A 140 -1.56 4.56 -10.13
CA VAL A 140 -1.96 5.46 -11.23
C VAL A 140 -0.88 6.50 -11.51
N ILE A 141 -0.29 7.11 -10.48
CA ILE A 141 0.84 8.05 -10.63
C ILE A 141 2.02 7.35 -11.31
N ALA A 142 2.39 6.16 -10.82
CA ALA A 142 3.48 5.37 -11.40
C ALA A 142 3.21 4.96 -12.86
N TRP A 143 1.97 4.64 -13.20
CA TRP A 143 1.58 4.29 -14.58
C TRP A 143 1.64 5.49 -15.53
N LYS A 144 1.18 6.67 -15.06
CA LYS A 144 1.33 7.93 -15.80
C LYS A 144 2.81 8.30 -16.00
N ASP A 145 3.65 8.12 -14.98
CA ASP A 145 5.09 8.37 -15.05
C ASP A 145 5.79 7.41 -16.02
N HIS A 146 5.42 6.12 -16.00
CA HIS A 146 5.91 5.13 -16.96
C HIS A 146 5.52 5.46 -18.40
N LYS A 147 4.26 5.85 -18.64
CA LYS A 147 3.77 6.24 -19.97
C LYS A 147 4.48 7.50 -20.47
N TYR A 148 4.75 8.47 -19.60
CA TYR A 148 5.48 9.69 -19.93
C TYR A 148 6.95 9.39 -20.27
N PHE A 149 7.62 8.56 -19.46
CA PHE A 149 8.99 8.11 -19.71
C PHE A 149 9.11 7.37 -21.05
N LYS A 150 8.14 6.50 -21.38
CA LYS A 150 8.12 5.79 -22.67
C LYS A 150 7.95 6.72 -23.86
N ARG A 151 7.21 7.83 -23.70
CA ARG A 151 6.92 8.78 -24.80
C ARG A 151 8.02 9.82 -25.00
N ASN A 152 8.66 10.27 -23.92
CA ASN A 152 9.59 11.41 -23.97
C ASN A 152 11.05 11.03 -23.68
N GLY A 153 11.33 9.80 -23.25
CA GLY A 153 12.70 9.35 -22.93
C GLY A 153 13.30 9.97 -21.65
N VAL A 154 12.61 10.93 -21.03
CA VAL A 154 13.01 11.62 -19.79
C VAL A 154 12.04 11.32 -18.65
N ARG A 155 12.59 11.19 -17.42
CA ARG A 155 11.79 11.07 -16.19
C ARG A 155 11.05 12.39 -15.94
N ARG A 156 9.77 12.30 -15.58
CA ARG A 156 8.94 13.47 -15.26
C ARG A 156 9.53 14.16 -14.01
N GLY A 157 9.87 15.45 -14.07
CA GLY A 157 10.46 16.20 -12.96
C GLY A 157 11.95 16.58 -13.07
N HIS A 158 12.66 16.26 -14.17
CA HIS A 158 14.08 16.66 -14.36
C HIS A 158 14.31 18.18 -14.59
N GLY A 159 13.33 19.04 -14.30
CA GLY A 159 13.39 20.48 -14.55
C GLY A 159 12.76 21.37 -13.47
N GLU A 160 12.22 20.81 -12.38
CA GLU A 160 11.86 21.61 -11.20
C GLU A 160 13.12 21.73 -10.34
N LYS A 161 13.81 22.86 -10.50
CA LYS A 161 14.83 23.36 -9.57
C LYS A 161 14.15 23.99 -8.36
#